data_AF-A0AAN9TDG7-F1
#
_entry.id   AF-A0AAN9TDG7-F1
#
_cell.length_a   1.000
_cell.length_b   1.000
_cell.length_c   1.000
_cell.angle_alpha   90.00
_cell.angle_beta   90.00
_cell.angle_gamma   90.00
#
_symmetry.space_group_name_H-M   'P 1'
#
loop_
_entity.id
_entity.type
_entity.pdbx_description
1 polymer ?
#
loop_
_entity_poly.entity_id
_entity_poly.type
_entity_poly.pdbx_seq_one_letter_code
_entity_poly.pdbx_strand_id
1 'polypeptide(L)'
;MPFDLCRGGIILLILSGIGVICAAHRYWSHRSFKAEWPLRVFLMLCQTLTSQYSILRWARIHRVHHKFSDTPRDPHNANAGLFFSHIGWLLIHPSQEVTEELKKMNVDDLKKDKIVMFQERYYIPLTILLCYILPTIIPCYFWGESVFMTFCVAVSLRFIIMFHMSSSINSLAHMQGEKPFDKNIQPCDNLLAWFLSFGDEGWHNYHHVFPWDYKASEYWGYKGGISSTLVDFFARMGWAYDLKTTSADVTIKRRLRTGDLSCSIWGWKDPNLDSVDRALTQINYRKKKS
;
A
#
# COMPACT_ATOMS: atom_id res chain seq x y z
N MET A 1 -30.63 -4.83 -12.95
CA MET A 1 -30.28 -3.61 -13.69
C MET A 1 -29.38 -2.72 -12.82
N PRO A 2 -29.81 -1.78 -11.94
CA PRO A 2 -28.85 -0.92 -11.24
C PRO A 2 -27.90 -1.64 -10.25
N PHE A 3 -28.33 -2.78 -9.70
CA PHE A 3 -27.52 -3.56 -8.76
C PHE A 3 -26.28 -4.18 -9.42
N ASP A 4 -26.35 -4.53 -10.70
CA ASP A 4 -25.27 -5.20 -11.41
C ASP A 4 -24.19 -4.21 -11.85
N LEU A 5 -24.59 -2.98 -12.20
CA LEU A 5 -23.66 -1.87 -12.44
C LEU A 5 -22.85 -1.54 -11.17
N CYS A 6 -23.51 -1.45 -10.01
CA CYS A 6 -22.83 -1.22 -8.74
C CYS A 6 -21.89 -2.37 -8.37
N ARG A 7 -22.30 -3.63 -8.56
CA ARG A 7 -21.42 -4.81 -8.38
C ARG A 7 -20.19 -4.73 -9.27
N GLY A 8 -20.36 -4.45 -10.56
CA GLY A 8 -19.25 -4.29 -11.50
C GLY A 8 -18.29 -3.18 -11.08
N GLY A 9 -18.83 -2.02 -10.67
CA GLY A 9 -18.05 -0.91 -10.13
C GLY A 9 -17.24 -1.29 -8.88
N ILE A 10 -17.84 -2.02 -7.94
CA ILE A 10 -17.16 -2.52 -6.72
C ILE A 10 -16.03 -3.50 -7.08
N ILE A 11 -16.26 -4.44 -8.01
CA ILE A 11 -15.23 -5.37 -8.46
C ILE A 11 -14.05 -4.60 -9.07
N LEU A 12 -14.32 -3.64 -9.94
CA LEU A 12 -13.28 -2.79 -10.52
C LEU A 12 -12.54 -1.97 -9.47
N LEU A 13 -13.24 -1.50 -8.43
CA LEU A 13 -12.64 -0.78 -7.31
C LEU A 13 -11.67 -1.67 -6.52
N ILE A 14 -12.07 -2.90 -6.19
CA ILE A 14 -11.21 -3.89 -5.50
C ILE A 14 -9.98 -4.24 -6.37
N LEU A 15 -10.19 -4.49 -7.67
CA LEU A 15 -9.09 -4.76 -8.60
C LEU A 15 -8.11 -3.58 -8.71
N SER A 16 -8.63 -2.35 -8.65
CA SER A 16 -7.80 -1.14 -8.62
C SER A 16 -7.01 -1.05 -7.30
N GLY A 17 -7.63 -1.39 -6.17
CA GLY A 17 -6.95 -1.48 -4.87
C GLY A 17 -5.78 -2.46 -4.89
N ILE A 18 -5.99 -3.67 -5.43
CA ILE A 18 -4.92 -4.67 -5.66
C ILE A 18 -3.82 -4.07 -6.57
N GLY A 19 -4.22 -3.31 -7.59
CA GLY A 19 -3.32 -2.62 -8.52
C GLY A 19 -2.41 -1.58 -7.87
N VAL A 20 -2.90 -0.83 -6.90
CA VAL A 20 -2.07 0.12 -6.13
C VAL A 20 -1.21 -0.65 -5.12
N ILE A 21 -1.86 -1.45 -4.27
CA ILE A 21 -1.28 -1.99 -3.04
C ILE A 21 -0.41 -3.22 -3.32
N CYS A 22 -0.98 -4.27 -3.88
CA CYS A 22 -0.23 -5.50 -4.13
C CYS A 22 0.79 -5.32 -5.26
N ALA A 23 0.41 -4.59 -6.31
CA ALA A 23 1.18 -4.48 -7.54
C ALA A 23 2.19 -3.32 -7.52
N ALA A 24 1.72 -2.07 -7.63
CA ALA A 24 2.63 -0.92 -7.73
C ALA A 24 3.50 -0.76 -6.48
N HIS A 25 2.89 -0.88 -5.29
CA HIS A 25 3.53 -0.69 -4.00
C HIS A 25 4.38 -1.89 -3.59
N ARG A 26 3.77 -3.01 -3.16
CA ARG A 26 4.51 -4.15 -2.58
C ARG A 26 5.43 -4.84 -3.58
N TYR A 27 4.93 -5.13 -4.78
CA TYR A 27 5.69 -5.86 -5.79
C TYR A 27 6.74 -4.99 -6.49
N TRP A 28 6.33 -3.96 -7.25
CA TRP A 28 7.28 -3.20 -8.08
C TRP A 28 8.07 -2.14 -7.32
N SER A 29 7.51 -1.49 -6.30
CA SER A 29 8.27 -0.47 -5.56
C SER A 29 9.19 -1.10 -4.52
N HIS A 30 8.66 -2.02 -3.71
CA HIS A 30 9.35 -2.60 -2.55
C HIS A 30 10.01 -3.95 -2.80
N ARG A 31 9.62 -4.66 -3.86
CA ARG A 31 10.17 -5.99 -4.19
C ARG A 31 10.05 -6.96 -3.02
N SER A 32 8.95 -6.89 -2.29
CA SER A 32 8.74 -7.65 -1.06
C SER A 32 8.47 -9.15 -1.33
N PHE A 33 8.17 -9.51 -2.57
CA PHE A 33 8.06 -10.89 -3.05
C PHE A 33 8.45 -10.98 -4.54
N LYS A 34 8.60 -12.21 -5.05
CA LYS A 34 8.78 -12.50 -6.48
C LYS A 34 7.52 -13.17 -7.03
N ALA A 35 7.27 -12.97 -8.33
CA ALA A 35 6.09 -13.48 -9.00
C ALA A 35 6.42 -14.08 -10.36
N GLU A 36 5.73 -15.15 -10.71
CA GLU A 36 5.73 -15.73 -12.04
C GLU A 36 5.03 -14.81 -13.04
N TRP A 37 5.33 -14.99 -14.34
CA TRP A 37 4.82 -14.11 -15.38
C TRP A 37 3.28 -13.98 -15.42
N PRO A 38 2.45 -15.01 -15.14
CA PRO A 38 0.99 -14.84 -15.18
C PRO A 38 0.50 -13.87 -14.10
N LEU A 39 1.02 -14.00 -12.88
CA LEU A 39 0.70 -13.09 -11.78
C LEU A 39 1.16 -11.66 -12.10
N ARG A 40 2.35 -11.51 -12.69
CA ARG A 40 2.87 -10.18 -13.09
C ARG A 40 1.98 -9.51 -14.13
N VAL A 41 1.46 -10.25 -15.11
CA VAL A 41 0.50 -9.72 -16.10
C VAL A 41 -0.80 -9.32 -15.42
N PHE A 42 -1.35 -10.17 -14.54
CA PHE A 42 -2.55 -9.84 -13.76
C PHE A 42 -2.37 -8.55 -12.95
N LEU A 43 -1.28 -8.45 -12.18
CA LEU A 43 -0.94 -7.26 -11.40
C LEU A 43 -0.78 -6.01 -12.28
N MET A 44 -0.25 -6.15 -13.50
CA MET A 44 -0.10 -5.04 -14.44
C MET A 44 -1.46 -4.53 -14.94
N LEU A 45 -2.39 -5.44 -15.25
CA LEU A 45 -3.75 -5.07 -15.63
C LEU A 45 -4.48 -4.36 -14.47
N CYS A 46 -4.38 -4.91 -13.26
CA CYS A 46 -4.92 -4.28 -12.04
C CYS A 46 -4.32 -2.89 -11.80
N GLN A 47 -3.01 -2.72 -11.92
CA GLN A 47 -2.37 -1.41 -11.75
C GLN A 47 -2.85 -0.43 -12.83
N THR A 48 -3.02 -0.89 -14.06
CA THR A 48 -3.48 -0.03 -15.15
C THR A 48 -4.91 0.50 -14.90
N LEU A 49 -5.80 -0.30 -14.28
CA LEU A 49 -7.16 0.10 -13.87
C LEU A 49 -7.20 1.30 -12.89
N THR A 50 -6.10 1.56 -12.20
CA THR A 50 -5.99 2.69 -11.26
C THR A 50 -6.00 4.03 -11.98
N SER A 51 -5.47 4.09 -13.22
CA SER A 51 -5.19 5.33 -13.93
C SER A 51 -4.28 6.30 -13.15
N GLN A 52 -3.44 5.78 -12.25
CA GLN A 52 -2.52 6.57 -11.41
C GLN A 52 -1.08 6.43 -11.88
N TYR A 53 -0.76 6.96 -13.07
CA TYR A 53 0.53 6.78 -13.74
C TYR A 53 0.88 5.32 -14.11
N SER A 54 1.86 5.17 -14.99
CA SER A 54 2.45 3.87 -15.31
C SER A 54 3.16 3.27 -14.09
N ILE A 55 3.36 1.96 -14.10
CA ILE A 55 4.07 1.24 -13.03
C ILE A 55 5.45 1.85 -12.78
N LEU A 56 6.20 2.12 -13.86
CA LEU A 56 7.55 2.68 -13.78
C LEU A 56 7.54 4.05 -13.09
N ARG A 57 6.60 4.92 -13.46
CA ARG A 57 6.51 6.28 -12.90
C ARG A 57 5.99 6.26 -11.46
N TRP A 58 4.95 5.47 -11.17
CA TRP A 58 4.40 5.34 -9.82
C TRP A 58 5.47 4.83 -8.86
N ALA A 59 6.15 3.73 -9.21
CA ALA A 59 7.18 3.15 -8.37
C ALA A 59 8.40 4.07 -8.17
N ARG A 60 8.77 4.86 -9.19
CA ARG A 60 9.81 5.88 -9.05
C ARG A 60 9.42 6.93 -8.00
N ILE A 61 8.21 7.48 -8.10
CA ILE A 61 7.69 8.48 -7.15
C ILE A 61 7.67 7.89 -5.73
N HIS A 62 7.14 6.67 -5.60
CA HIS A 62 7.02 5.98 -4.31
C HIS A 62 8.39 5.67 -3.66
N ARG A 63 9.38 5.26 -4.45
CA ARG A 63 10.75 5.06 -3.95
C ARG A 63 11.40 6.36 -3.47
N VAL A 64 11.14 7.49 -4.14
CA VAL A 64 11.61 8.81 -3.68
C VAL A 64 10.93 9.19 -2.38
N HIS A 65 9.60 9.01 -2.30
CA HIS A 65 8.83 9.22 -1.09
C HIS A 65 9.43 8.45 0.10
N HIS A 66 9.60 7.13 0.00
CA HIS A 66 10.18 6.36 1.11
C HIS A 66 11.61 6.79 1.48
N LYS A 67 12.43 7.18 0.51
CA LYS A 67 13.82 7.58 0.76
C LYS A 67 13.91 8.94 1.46
N PHE A 68 12.98 9.84 1.17
CA PHE A 68 13.01 11.23 1.62
C PHE A 68 11.74 11.65 2.35
N SER A 69 11.03 10.69 2.94
CA SER A 69 9.68 10.84 3.49
C SER A 69 9.58 12.09 4.35
N ASP A 70 8.56 12.90 4.05
CA ASP A 70 8.22 14.10 4.83
C ASP A 70 9.31 15.18 4.85
N THR A 71 10.22 15.17 3.87
CA THR A 71 11.19 16.26 3.65
C THR A 71 10.81 17.08 2.41
N PRO A 72 11.43 18.26 2.17
CA PRO A 72 11.21 19.02 0.94
C PRO A 72 11.49 18.27 -0.38
N ARG A 73 12.18 17.11 -0.30
CA ARG A 73 12.50 16.23 -1.44
C ARG A 73 11.44 15.15 -1.68
N ASP A 74 10.46 15.02 -0.78
CA ASP A 74 9.33 14.11 -0.94
C ASP A 74 8.28 14.71 -1.90
N PRO A 75 7.91 14.00 -2.99
CA PRO A 75 6.89 14.45 -3.93
C PRO A 75 5.56 14.84 -3.29
N HIS A 76 5.15 14.19 -2.20
CA HIS A 76 3.90 14.44 -1.50
C HIS A 76 4.11 14.63 0.00
N ASN A 77 5.14 15.42 0.33
CA ASN A 77 5.53 15.78 1.69
C ASN A 77 4.34 16.14 2.60
N ALA A 78 4.07 15.33 3.63
CA ALA A 78 2.99 15.60 4.57
C ALA A 78 3.23 16.82 5.47
N ASN A 79 4.49 17.22 5.70
CA ASN A 79 4.81 18.45 6.44
C ASN A 79 4.39 19.72 5.69
N ALA A 80 4.11 19.64 4.38
CA ALA A 80 3.52 20.75 3.61
C ALA A 80 1.99 20.85 3.79
N GLY A 81 1.39 19.96 4.60
CA GLY A 81 -0.01 20.00 5.01
C GLY A 81 -0.88 18.92 4.37
N LEU A 82 -2.05 18.70 4.98
CA LEU A 82 -3.01 17.67 4.58
C LEU A 82 -3.46 17.82 3.12
N PHE A 83 -3.81 19.04 2.71
CA PHE A 83 -4.27 19.28 1.34
C PHE A 83 -3.17 18.98 0.30
N PHE A 84 -1.92 19.38 0.60
CA PHE A 84 -0.80 19.17 -0.29
C PHE A 84 -0.51 17.69 -0.50
N SER A 85 -0.33 16.93 0.58
CA SER A 85 -0.07 15.48 0.54
C SER A 85 -1.23 14.67 -0.05
N HIS A 86 -2.47 15.13 0.12
CA HIS A 86 -3.65 14.44 -0.42
C HIS A 86 -3.83 14.65 -1.93
N ILE A 87 -3.79 15.89 -2.42
CA ILE A 87 -4.03 16.19 -3.84
C ILE A 87 -3.21 17.36 -4.38
N GLY A 88 -2.83 18.33 -3.54
CA GLY A 88 -2.18 19.56 -3.97
C GLY A 88 -0.86 19.33 -4.73
N TRP A 89 -0.10 18.28 -4.39
CA TRP A 89 1.13 17.92 -5.10
C TRP A 89 0.94 17.58 -6.58
N LEU A 90 -0.27 17.17 -6.98
CA LEU A 90 -0.62 16.88 -8.38
C LEU A 90 -1.08 18.14 -9.14
N LEU A 91 -1.44 19.20 -8.41
CA LEU A 91 -1.96 20.44 -8.98
C LEU A 91 -0.87 21.46 -9.27
N ILE A 92 0.37 21.19 -8.84
CA ILE A 92 1.52 22.05 -9.06
C ILE A 92 2.68 21.29 -9.71
N HIS A 93 3.61 22.03 -10.30
CA HIS A 93 4.87 21.44 -10.72
C HIS A 93 5.72 21.02 -9.50
N PRO A 94 6.39 19.86 -9.55
CA PRO A 94 7.31 19.45 -8.50
C PRO A 94 8.44 20.47 -8.35
N SER A 95 8.93 20.64 -7.12
CA SER A 95 10.10 21.48 -6.84
C SER A 95 11.34 20.98 -7.59
N GLN A 96 12.36 21.84 -7.69
CA GLN A 96 13.64 21.44 -8.27
C GLN A 96 14.25 20.25 -7.51
N GLU A 97 14.20 20.28 -6.17
CA GLU A 97 14.73 19.21 -5.33
C GLU A 97 14.03 17.86 -5.60
N VAL A 98 12.69 17.86 -5.65
CA VAL A 98 11.91 16.65 -5.99
C VAL A 98 12.26 16.16 -7.40
N THR A 99 12.36 17.07 -8.36
CA THR A 99 12.68 16.75 -9.76
C THR A 99 14.05 16.11 -9.89
N GLU A 100 15.04 16.60 -9.16
CA GLU A 100 16.39 16.02 -9.14
C GLU A 100 16.40 14.61 -8.53
N GLU A 101 15.71 14.40 -7.41
CA GLU A 101 15.67 13.08 -6.76
C GLU A 101 14.89 12.05 -7.59
N LEU A 102 13.83 12.46 -8.28
CA LEU A 102 13.13 11.61 -9.26
C LEU A 102 14.08 11.16 -10.39
N LYS A 103 14.94 12.05 -10.89
CA LYS A 103 15.92 11.72 -11.94
C LYS A 103 17.00 10.77 -11.44
N LYS A 104 17.47 10.95 -10.21
CA LYS A 104 18.54 10.13 -9.57
C LYS A 104 18.04 8.76 -9.12
N MET A 105 16.73 8.60 -8.91
CA MET A 105 16.17 7.36 -8.37
C MET A 105 16.45 6.15 -9.28
N ASN A 106 17.08 5.12 -8.71
CA ASN A 106 17.34 3.88 -9.43
C ASN A 106 16.04 3.11 -9.67
N VAL A 107 15.77 2.85 -10.95
CA VAL A 107 14.64 2.04 -11.44
C VAL A 107 15.08 1.07 -12.54
N ASP A 108 16.36 0.69 -12.55
CA ASP A 108 16.93 -0.16 -13.60
C ASP A 108 16.35 -1.58 -13.56
N ASP A 109 15.95 -2.05 -12.38
CA ASP A 109 15.20 -3.29 -12.21
C ASP A 109 13.85 -3.24 -12.94
N LEU A 110 13.13 -2.11 -12.86
CA LEU A 110 11.86 -1.90 -13.55
C LEU A 110 12.05 -1.76 -15.06
N LYS A 111 13.12 -1.10 -15.51
CA LYS A 111 13.46 -0.99 -16.94
C LYS A 111 13.83 -2.32 -17.58
N LYS A 112 14.38 -3.27 -16.80
CA LYS A 112 14.68 -4.63 -17.26
C LYS A 112 13.43 -5.53 -17.30
N ASP A 113 12.36 -5.14 -16.61
CA ASP A 113 11.10 -5.88 -16.61
C ASP A 113 10.30 -5.61 -17.90
N LYS A 114 10.21 -6.63 -18.76
CA LYS A 114 9.48 -6.54 -20.05
C LYS A 114 7.99 -6.23 -19.88
N ILE A 115 7.35 -6.68 -18.80
CA ILE A 115 5.92 -6.43 -18.54
C ILE A 115 5.73 -4.96 -18.14
N VAL A 116 6.61 -4.44 -17.28
CA VAL A 116 6.60 -3.02 -16.89
C VAL A 116 6.84 -2.13 -18.11
N MET A 117 7.84 -2.46 -18.93
CA MET A 117 8.15 -1.66 -20.12
C MET A 117 7.10 -1.77 -21.23
N PHE A 118 6.40 -2.91 -21.34
CA PHE A 118 5.21 -3.03 -22.18
C PHE A 118 4.12 -2.06 -21.70
N GLN A 119 3.83 -2.07 -20.40
CA GLN A 119 2.83 -1.17 -19.84
C GLN A 119 3.22 0.29 -19.95
N GLU A 120 4.49 0.66 -19.72
CA GLU A 120 5.01 2.02 -19.93
C GLU A 120 4.79 2.48 -21.37
N ARG A 121 5.15 1.65 -22.35
CA ARG A 121 5.06 1.98 -23.78
C ARG A 121 3.60 2.15 -24.24
N TYR A 122 2.69 1.35 -23.70
CA TYR A 122 1.28 1.34 -24.07
C TYR A 122 0.38 1.88 -22.97
N TYR A 123 0.91 2.69 -22.05
CA TYR A 123 0.17 3.10 -20.85
C TYR A 123 -1.13 3.82 -21.21
N ILE A 124 -1.04 4.85 -22.05
CA ILE A 124 -2.19 5.64 -22.50
C ILE A 124 -3.25 4.76 -23.19
N PRO A 125 -2.95 3.99 -24.25
CA PRO A 125 -3.96 3.15 -24.89
C PRO A 125 -4.53 2.06 -23.97
N LEU A 126 -3.70 1.44 -23.12
CA LEU A 126 -4.18 0.44 -22.14
C LEU A 126 -5.10 1.09 -21.11
N THR A 127 -4.76 2.26 -20.58
CA THR A 127 -5.60 2.99 -19.63
C THR A 127 -6.92 3.41 -20.27
N ILE A 128 -6.92 3.97 -21.48
CA ILE A 128 -8.15 4.30 -22.21
C ILE A 128 -9.03 3.05 -22.37
N LEU A 129 -8.44 1.94 -22.80
CA LEU A 129 -9.17 0.70 -23.01
C LEU A 129 -9.73 0.12 -21.70
N LEU A 130 -8.87 -0.08 -20.70
CA LEU A 130 -9.19 -0.83 -19.48
C LEU A 130 -9.95 0.01 -18.44
N CYS A 131 -9.70 1.32 -18.35
CA CYS A 131 -10.32 2.17 -17.33
C CYS A 131 -11.58 2.89 -17.81
N TYR A 132 -11.71 3.14 -19.12
CA TYR A 132 -12.79 3.96 -19.66
C TYR A 132 -13.66 3.17 -20.64
N ILE A 133 -13.09 2.56 -21.67
CA ILE A 133 -13.88 1.88 -22.72
C ILE A 133 -14.54 0.60 -22.20
N LEU A 134 -13.77 -0.37 -21.69
CA LEU A 134 -14.33 -1.65 -21.23
C LEU A 134 -15.30 -1.49 -20.05
N PRO A 135 -14.99 -0.68 -19.01
CA PRO A 135 -15.94 -0.45 -17.92
C PRO A 135 -17.22 0.25 -18.37
N THR A 136 -17.21 0.94 -19.52
CA THR A 136 -18.41 1.55 -20.12
C THR A 136 -19.19 0.57 -20.99
N ILE A 137 -18.51 -0.15 -21.90
CA ILE A 137 -19.19 -1.01 -22.88
C ILE A 137 -19.76 -2.28 -22.24
N ILE A 138 -19.05 -2.89 -21.29
CA ILE A 138 -19.49 -4.15 -20.67
C ILE A 138 -20.87 -3.99 -20.01
N PRO A 139 -21.10 -3.00 -19.14
CA PRO A 139 -22.42 -2.81 -18.53
C PRO A 139 -23.50 -2.47 -19.55
N CYS A 140 -23.19 -1.64 -20.55
CA CYS A 140 -24.14 -1.30 -21.61
C CYS A 140 -24.57 -2.52 -22.41
N TYR A 141 -23.63 -3.38 -22.79
CA TYR A 141 -23.90 -4.53 -23.65
C TYR A 141 -24.54 -5.69 -22.89
N PHE A 142 -24.03 -6.03 -21.69
CA PHE A 142 -24.46 -7.21 -20.96
C PHE A 142 -25.64 -6.94 -20.01
N TRP A 143 -25.82 -5.71 -19.53
CA TRP A 143 -26.84 -5.38 -18.53
C TRP A 143 -27.87 -4.35 -19.04
N GLY A 144 -27.72 -3.88 -20.28
CA GLY A 144 -28.62 -2.88 -20.87
C GLY A 144 -28.52 -1.51 -20.22
N GLU A 145 -27.40 -1.22 -19.54
CA GLU A 145 -27.20 0.06 -18.84
C GLU A 145 -26.96 1.21 -19.82
N SER A 146 -27.33 2.43 -19.44
CA SER A 146 -27.03 3.60 -20.28
C SER A 146 -25.54 3.94 -20.24
N VAL A 147 -25.02 4.45 -21.35
CA VAL A 147 -23.62 4.92 -21.45
C VAL A 147 -23.32 5.97 -20.38
N PHE A 148 -24.27 6.90 -20.17
CA PHE A 148 -24.12 7.97 -19.18
C PHE A 148 -24.02 7.42 -17.75
N MET A 149 -24.95 6.54 -17.33
CA MET A 149 -24.93 5.98 -15.97
C MET A 149 -23.67 5.14 -15.74
N THR A 150 -23.26 4.39 -16.75
CA THR A 150 -22.04 3.56 -16.65
C THR A 150 -20.79 4.42 -16.52
N PHE A 151 -20.67 5.47 -17.33
CA PHE A 151 -19.57 6.43 -17.23
C PHE A 151 -19.54 7.16 -15.87
N CYS A 152 -20.70 7.55 -15.34
CA CYS A 152 -20.78 8.18 -14.03
C CYS A 152 -20.37 7.23 -12.89
N VAL A 153 -20.83 5.98 -12.91
CA VAL A 153 -20.65 5.04 -11.78
C VAL A 153 -19.37 4.21 -11.92
N ALA A 154 -19.27 3.38 -12.98
CA ALA A 154 -18.20 2.41 -13.12
C ALA A 154 -16.85 3.03 -13.51
N VAL A 155 -16.87 4.20 -14.16
CA VAL A 155 -15.65 4.93 -14.56
C VAL A 155 -15.33 6.04 -13.55
N SER A 156 -16.20 7.05 -13.46
CA SER A 156 -15.90 8.32 -12.77
C SER A 156 -15.93 8.18 -11.25
N LEU A 157 -17.05 7.71 -10.68
CA LEU A 157 -17.19 7.56 -9.23
C LEU A 157 -16.16 6.54 -8.69
N ARG A 158 -16.00 5.40 -9.36
CA ARG A 158 -14.96 4.41 -9.01
C ARG A 158 -13.56 5.03 -9.01
N PHE A 159 -13.21 5.81 -10.03
CA PHE A 159 -11.90 6.49 -10.09
C PHE A 159 -11.73 7.47 -8.93
N ILE A 160 -12.72 8.33 -8.68
CA ILE A 160 -12.70 9.33 -7.60
C ILE A 160 -12.51 8.66 -6.24
N ILE A 161 -13.29 7.60 -5.97
CA ILE A 161 -13.19 6.84 -4.71
C ILE A 161 -11.78 6.24 -4.58
N MET A 162 -11.31 5.51 -5.59
CA MET A 162 -9.97 4.89 -5.56
C MET A 162 -8.86 5.92 -5.38
N PHE A 163 -8.96 7.06 -6.07
CA PHE A 163 -7.99 8.14 -5.96
C PHE A 163 -7.92 8.69 -4.54
N HIS A 164 -9.06 9.05 -3.95
CA HIS A 164 -9.10 9.58 -2.57
C HIS A 164 -8.70 8.53 -1.52
N MET A 165 -9.04 7.25 -1.73
CA MET A 165 -8.56 6.16 -0.88
C MET A 165 -7.02 6.10 -0.89
N SER A 166 -6.40 6.10 -2.08
CA SER A 166 -4.93 6.09 -2.20
C SER A 166 -4.29 7.36 -1.62
N SER A 167 -4.85 8.52 -1.92
CA SER A 167 -4.38 9.81 -1.40
C SER A 167 -4.50 9.92 0.11
N SER A 168 -5.48 9.24 0.72
CA SER A 168 -5.65 9.24 2.18
C SER A 168 -4.49 8.56 2.91
N ILE A 169 -3.80 7.60 2.28
CA ILE A 169 -2.59 6.99 2.84
C ILE A 169 -1.45 8.01 2.91
N ASN A 170 -1.23 8.77 1.84
CA ASN A 170 -0.20 9.82 1.80
C ASN A 170 -0.48 10.95 2.80
N SER A 171 -1.75 11.21 3.11
CA SER A 171 -2.16 12.33 3.94
C SER A 171 -2.50 11.94 5.38
N LEU A 172 -3.55 11.15 5.60
CA LEU A 172 -4.03 10.79 6.95
C LEU A 172 -3.04 9.90 7.67
N ALA A 173 -2.49 8.89 6.97
CA ALA A 173 -1.54 7.96 7.57
C ALA A 173 -0.14 8.57 7.79
N HIS A 174 0.11 9.81 7.39
CA HIS A 174 1.32 10.56 7.74
C HIS A 174 1.09 11.63 8.82
N MET A 175 -0.17 11.91 9.19
CA MET A 175 -0.48 13.03 10.10
C MET A 175 -1.15 12.59 11.40
N GLN A 176 -1.95 11.52 11.37
CA GLN A 176 -2.81 11.13 12.48
C GLN A 176 -2.77 9.63 12.70
N GLY A 177 -2.52 9.20 13.94
CA GLY A 177 -2.53 7.80 14.33
C GLY A 177 -1.43 7.47 15.34
N GLU A 178 -1.21 6.18 15.54
CA GLU A 178 -0.26 5.62 16.50
C GLU A 178 1.11 5.39 15.84
N LYS A 179 2.20 5.44 16.61
CA LYS A 179 3.58 5.20 16.10
C LYS A 179 4.29 4.08 16.87
N PRO A 180 3.74 2.84 16.86
CA PRO A 180 4.23 1.76 17.71
C PRO A 180 5.63 1.25 17.37
N PHE A 181 6.20 1.56 16.20
CA PHE A 181 7.52 1.04 15.78
C PHE A 181 8.59 2.13 15.73
N ASP A 182 8.26 3.32 15.25
CA ASP A 182 9.16 4.47 15.28
C ASP A 182 8.39 5.78 15.43
N LYS A 183 8.54 6.44 16.59
CA LYS A 183 7.90 7.73 16.90
C LYS A 183 8.56 8.93 16.23
N ASN A 184 9.77 8.75 15.67
CA ASN A 184 10.57 9.84 15.10
C ASN A 184 10.27 10.08 13.62
N ILE A 185 9.50 9.21 12.98
CA ILE A 185 9.01 9.38 11.60
C ILE A 185 7.56 9.90 11.63
N GLN A 186 7.09 10.54 10.55
CA GLN A 186 5.71 10.99 10.46
C GLN A 186 4.66 9.88 10.25
N PRO A 187 4.90 8.82 9.45
CA PRO A 187 3.96 7.73 9.24
C PRO A 187 3.39 7.15 10.53
N CYS A 188 2.09 6.96 10.54
CA CYS A 188 1.28 6.50 11.66
C CYS A 188 0.42 5.30 11.26
N ASP A 189 0.23 4.40 12.20
CA ASP A 189 -0.80 3.39 12.12
C ASP A 189 -2.17 4.06 12.35
N ASN A 190 -3.07 3.95 11.38
CA ASN A 190 -4.36 4.64 11.35
C ASN A 190 -5.47 3.68 10.92
N LEU A 191 -6.43 3.44 11.83
CA LEU A 191 -7.53 2.51 11.59
C LEU A 191 -8.51 2.99 10.52
N LEU A 192 -8.71 4.31 10.39
CA LEU A 192 -9.54 4.87 9.32
C LEU A 192 -8.86 4.66 7.96
N ALA A 193 -7.55 4.90 7.88
CA ALA A 193 -6.76 4.61 6.68
C ALA A 193 -6.85 3.12 6.32
N TRP A 194 -6.74 2.22 7.31
CA TRP A 194 -6.93 0.77 7.15
C TRP A 194 -8.33 0.43 6.60
N PHE A 195 -9.39 1.08 7.09
CA PHE A 195 -10.74 0.85 6.56
C PHE A 195 -10.90 1.38 5.13
N LEU A 196 -10.39 2.58 4.85
CA LEU A 196 -10.43 3.27 3.56
C LEU A 196 -9.54 2.64 2.49
N SER A 197 -8.79 1.59 2.79
CA SER A 197 -7.93 0.88 1.85
C SER A 197 -8.33 -0.60 1.74
N PHE A 198 -9.53 -0.95 2.20
CA PHE A 198 -10.04 -2.32 2.29
C PHE A 198 -9.20 -3.25 3.18
N GLY A 199 -8.72 -2.72 4.29
CA GLY A 199 -7.96 -3.47 5.30
C GLY A 199 -6.47 -3.55 5.02
N ASP A 200 -5.95 -2.74 4.10
CA ASP A 200 -4.52 -2.72 3.72
C ASP A 200 -3.87 -1.37 4.13
N GLU A 201 -2.55 -1.19 4.04
CA GLU A 201 -1.84 0.12 4.13
C GLU A 201 -2.10 1.06 5.35
N GLY A 202 -3.00 0.73 6.27
CA GLY A 202 -3.27 1.54 7.46
C GLY A 202 -2.25 1.31 8.57
N TRP A 203 -1.43 0.27 8.47
CA TRP A 203 -0.28 0.01 9.33
C TRP A 203 0.97 0.74 8.80
N HIS A 204 0.83 2.05 8.57
CA HIS A 204 1.80 2.82 7.81
C HIS A 204 3.09 3.11 8.59
N ASN A 205 3.02 3.17 9.93
CA ASN A 205 4.23 3.23 10.76
C ASN A 205 5.04 1.94 10.63
N TYR A 206 4.37 0.77 10.65
CA TYR A 206 5.03 -0.51 10.38
C TYR A 206 5.67 -0.55 9.00
N HIS A 207 4.90 -0.18 7.97
CA HIS A 207 5.33 -0.23 6.57
C HIS A 207 6.58 0.63 6.32
N HIS A 208 6.61 1.87 6.81
CA HIS A 208 7.79 2.73 6.66
C HIS A 208 9.01 2.26 7.44
N VAL A 209 8.81 1.53 8.54
CA VAL A 209 9.91 0.93 9.31
C VAL A 209 10.44 -0.35 8.66
N PHE A 210 9.56 -1.15 8.05
CA PHE A 210 9.87 -2.43 7.42
C PHE A 210 9.36 -2.50 5.96
N PRO A 211 9.86 -1.62 5.06
CA PRO A 211 9.30 -1.46 3.72
C PRO A 211 9.48 -2.70 2.83
N TRP A 212 10.31 -3.67 3.23
CA TRP A 212 10.50 -4.92 2.50
C TRP A 212 9.51 -6.02 2.90
N ASP A 213 8.69 -5.84 3.93
CA ASP A 213 7.72 -6.85 4.37
C ASP A 213 6.53 -6.92 3.40
N TYR A 214 6.24 -8.11 2.85
CA TYR A 214 5.17 -8.29 1.87
C TYR A 214 3.76 -8.09 2.45
N LYS A 215 3.61 -8.19 3.77
CA LYS A 215 2.33 -7.97 4.44
C LYS A 215 2.04 -6.50 4.69
N ALA A 216 3.08 -5.66 4.67
CA ALA A 216 3.04 -4.26 5.11
C ALA A 216 2.39 -4.07 6.49
N SER A 217 2.43 -5.11 7.34
CA SER A 217 1.80 -5.13 8.65
C SER A 217 2.40 -6.23 9.53
N GLU A 218 2.27 -6.09 10.85
CA GLU A 218 2.67 -7.13 11.81
C GLU A 218 1.74 -8.36 11.75
N TYR A 219 0.49 -8.16 11.34
CA TYR A 219 -0.57 -9.16 11.38
C TYR A 219 -0.54 -10.13 10.19
N TRP A 220 -1.15 -11.30 10.39
CA TRP A 220 -1.29 -12.35 9.36
C TRP A 220 -2.72 -12.42 8.83
N GLY A 221 -2.88 -12.96 7.61
CA GLY A 221 -4.17 -13.15 6.94
C GLY A 221 -4.93 -11.83 6.75
N TYR A 222 -6.26 -11.89 6.76
CA TYR A 222 -7.13 -10.70 6.55
C TYR A 222 -6.88 -9.55 7.52
N LYS A 223 -6.31 -9.80 8.72
CA LYS A 223 -5.92 -8.73 9.65
C LYS A 223 -4.74 -7.90 9.13
N GLY A 224 -3.88 -8.51 8.31
CA GLY A 224 -2.84 -7.85 7.55
C GLY A 224 -3.26 -7.45 6.13
N GLY A 225 -4.56 -7.52 5.83
CA GLY A 225 -5.18 -7.03 4.60
C GLY A 225 -5.49 -8.05 3.51
N ILE A 226 -6.28 -7.60 2.53
CA ILE A 226 -6.70 -8.43 1.39
C ILE A 226 -5.50 -8.74 0.51
N SER A 227 -4.57 -7.80 0.34
CA SER A 227 -3.40 -7.95 -0.51
C SER A 227 -2.43 -9.02 0.01
N SER A 228 -2.17 -9.08 1.32
CA SER A 228 -1.31 -10.12 1.91
C SER A 228 -1.93 -11.52 1.75
N THR A 229 -3.24 -11.63 1.99
CA THR A 229 -4.00 -12.88 1.79
C THR A 229 -3.99 -13.32 0.33
N LEU A 230 -4.10 -12.38 -0.62
CA LEU A 230 -4.01 -12.65 -2.05
C LEU A 230 -2.62 -13.18 -2.44
N VAL A 231 -1.56 -12.58 -1.92
CA VAL A 231 -0.18 -13.04 -2.15
C VAL A 231 0.03 -14.45 -1.58
N ASP A 232 -0.49 -14.74 -0.38
CA ASP A 232 -0.45 -16.08 0.22
C ASP A 232 -1.17 -17.12 -0.67
N PHE A 233 -2.32 -16.76 -1.24
CA PHE A 233 -3.05 -17.62 -2.18
C PHE A 233 -2.22 -17.93 -3.43
N PHE A 234 -1.63 -16.91 -4.06
CA PHE A 234 -0.75 -17.12 -5.22
C PHE A 234 0.52 -17.89 -4.86
N ALA A 235 1.03 -17.75 -3.63
CA ALA A 235 2.17 -18.53 -3.16
C ALA A 235 1.85 -20.01 -3.05
N ARG A 236 0.65 -20.37 -2.56
CA ARG A 236 0.18 -21.76 -2.53
C ARG A 236 0.01 -22.36 -3.93
N MET A 237 -0.32 -21.54 -4.92
CA MET A 237 -0.36 -21.98 -6.33
C MET A 237 1.02 -22.02 -7.00
N GLY A 238 2.08 -21.59 -6.32
CA GLY A 238 3.43 -21.49 -6.87
C GLY A 238 3.67 -20.31 -7.80
N TRP A 239 2.74 -19.34 -7.85
CA TRP A 239 2.87 -18.13 -8.69
C TRP A 239 3.54 -16.96 -7.98
N ALA A 240 3.58 -16.99 -6.65
CA ALA A 240 4.35 -16.06 -5.82
C ALA A 240 5.36 -16.84 -4.97
N TYR A 241 6.54 -16.28 -4.76
CA TYR A 241 7.61 -16.93 -3.98
C TYR A 241 8.57 -15.87 -3.42
N ASP A 242 9.48 -16.28 -2.52
CA ASP A 242 10.43 -15.38 -1.87
C ASP A 242 9.72 -14.22 -1.13
N LEU A 243 8.61 -14.54 -0.46
CA LEU A 243 7.81 -13.61 0.33
C LEU A 243 8.62 -13.20 1.57
N LYS A 244 9.02 -11.93 1.65
CA LYS A 244 9.84 -11.40 2.74
C LYS A 244 8.96 -10.95 3.89
N THR A 245 9.18 -11.48 5.09
CA THR A 245 8.52 -11.00 6.30
C THR A 245 9.50 -10.75 7.44
N THR A 246 9.19 -9.78 8.29
CA THR A 246 9.96 -9.41 9.47
C THR A 246 9.59 -10.35 10.63
N SER A 247 10.61 -10.95 11.24
CA SER A 247 10.42 -11.80 12.41
C SER A 247 9.90 -11.01 13.62
N ALA A 248 9.08 -11.65 14.46
CA ALA A 248 8.56 -11.04 15.69
C ALA A 248 9.66 -10.46 16.59
N ASP A 249 10.83 -11.11 16.69
CA ASP A 249 11.94 -10.61 17.51
C ASP A 249 12.48 -9.26 17.02
N VAL A 250 12.58 -9.08 15.70
CA VAL A 250 13.02 -7.80 15.10
C VAL A 250 11.96 -6.73 15.36
N THR A 251 10.70 -7.06 15.18
CA THR A 251 9.56 -6.16 15.41
C THR A 251 9.50 -5.70 16.88
N ILE A 252 9.64 -6.62 17.85
CA ILE A 252 9.67 -6.31 19.28
C ILE A 252 10.88 -5.44 19.64
N LYS A 253 12.08 -5.80 19.16
CA LYS A 253 13.29 -5.01 19.42
C LYS A 253 13.17 -3.58 18.87
N ARG A 254 12.55 -3.42 17.70
CA ARG A 254 12.34 -2.11 17.08
C ARG A 254 11.34 -1.27 17.88
N ARG A 255 10.21 -1.85 18.26
CA ARG A 255 9.21 -1.21 19.14
C ARG A 255 9.81 -0.73 20.46
N LEU A 256 10.59 -1.57 21.13
CA LEU A 256 11.27 -1.20 22.39
C LEU A 256 12.30 -0.09 22.22
N ARG A 257 12.95 0.00 21.04
CA ARG A 257 13.99 0.99 20.77
C ARG A 257 13.44 2.36 20.38
N THR A 258 12.39 2.40 19.55
CA THR A 258 11.93 3.64 18.91
C THR A 258 10.42 3.85 18.92
N GLY A 259 9.62 2.88 19.36
CA GLY A 259 8.16 3.02 19.42
C GLY A 259 7.70 4.07 20.44
N ASP A 260 6.47 4.54 20.26
CA ASP A 260 5.78 5.47 21.16
C ASP A 260 5.08 4.78 22.35
N LEU A 261 5.17 3.45 22.44
CA LEU A 261 4.50 2.59 23.46
C LEU A 261 2.97 2.56 23.37
N SER A 262 2.36 3.08 22.29
CA SER A 262 0.91 2.95 22.02
C SER A 262 0.44 1.49 22.04
N CYS A 263 1.26 0.59 21.49
CA CYS A 263 1.09 -0.85 21.61
C CYS A 263 1.87 -1.34 22.84
N SER A 264 1.29 -1.18 24.03
CA SER A 264 1.92 -1.60 25.28
C SER A 264 2.17 -3.12 25.25
N ILE A 265 3.40 -3.53 25.58
CA ILE A 265 3.64 -4.92 25.97
C ILE A 265 3.12 -5.03 27.41
N TRP A 266 1.80 -5.06 27.58
CA TRP A 266 1.18 -5.17 28.89
C TRP A 266 1.50 -6.54 29.50
N GLY A 267 2.08 -6.57 30.72
CA GLY A 267 2.37 -7.79 31.49
C GLY A 267 3.87 -8.02 31.78
N TRP A 268 4.30 -9.29 31.77
CA TRP A 268 5.63 -9.73 32.29
C TRP A 268 6.87 -9.12 31.61
N LYS A 269 6.68 -8.43 30.48
CA LYS A 269 7.73 -7.78 29.68
C LYS A 269 7.51 -6.27 29.52
N ASP A 270 6.55 -5.69 30.24
CA ASP A 270 6.38 -4.24 30.29
C ASP A 270 7.62 -3.61 30.94
N PRO A 271 8.32 -2.66 30.30
CA PRO A 271 9.42 -1.93 30.94
C PRO A 271 8.96 -1.10 32.13
N ASN A 272 7.67 -0.78 32.24
CA ASN A 272 7.06 -0.09 33.38
C ASN A 272 6.51 -1.06 34.43
N LEU A 273 6.64 -2.39 34.25
CA LEU A 273 6.29 -3.35 35.29
C LEU A 273 7.19 -3.10 36.49
N ASP A 274 6.58 -2.81 37.63
CA ASP A 274 7.32 -2.52 38.85
C ASP A 274 8.26 -3.68 39.21
N SER A 275 9.48 -3.32 39.59
CA SER A 275 10.54 -4.29 39.87
C SER A 275 10.20 -5.19 41.07
N VAL A 276 9.39 -4.69 42.01
CA VAL A 276 8.90 -5.44 43.18
C VAL A 276 7.81 -6.41 42.73
N ASP A 277 6.82 -5.95 41.97
CA ASP A 277 5.75 -6.83 41.44
C ASP A 277 6.33 -7.98 40.60
N ARG A 278 7.37 -7.69 39.80
CA ARG A 278 8.10 -8.69 39.03
C ARG A 278 8.85 -9.69 39.93
N ALA A 279 9.42 -9.24 41.03
CA ALA A 279 10.13 -10.12 41.97
C ALA A 279 9.15 -11.01 42.77
N LEU A 280 7.97 -10.50 43.10
CA LEU A 280 6.95 -11.19 43.89
C LEU A 280 6.10 -12.20 43.10
N THR A 281 6.14 -12.14 41.77
CA THR A 281 5.35 -13.04 40.93
C THR A 281 5.94 -14.46 40.93
N GLN A 282 5.16 -15.44 41.38
CA GLN A 282 5.50 -16.86 41.29
C GLN A 282 5.32 -17.40 39.87
N ILE A 283 6.36 -18.05 39.33
CA ILE A 283 6.33 -18.76 38.04
C ILE A 283 6.33 -20.27 38.31
N ASN A 284 5.17 -20.90 38.12
CA ASN A 284 4.96 -22.29 38.53
C ASN A 284 5.62 -23.35 37.61
N TYR A 285 6.14 -22.98 36.43
CA TYR A 285 6.83 -23.89 35.51
C TYR A 285 7.92 -23.18 34.68
N ARG A 286 9.16 -23.11 35.19
CA ARG A 286 10.30 -22.54 34.44
C ARG A 286 10.89 -23.57 33.47
N LYS A 287 11.17 -23.15 32.22
CA LYS A 287 11.93 -23.96 31.25
C LYS A 287 13.28 -24.32 31.87
N LYS A 288 13.55 -25.61 32.07
CA LYS A 288 14.87 -26.09 32.50
C LYS A 288 15.89 -25.66 31.43
N LYS A 289 16.94 -24.94 31.83
CA LYS A 289 18.05 -24.65 30.92
C LYS A 289 18.67 -25.99 30.53
N SER A 290 18.67 -26.31 29.24
CA SER A 290 19.45 -27.40 28.66
C SER A 290 20.92 -27.05 28.69
#